data_AF-A0A7V2MCL3-F1
#
_entry.id   AF-A0A7V2MCL3-F1
#
_cell.length_a   1.000
_cell.length_b   1.000
_cell.length_c   1.000
_cell.angle_alpha   90.00
_cell.angle_beta   90.00
_cell.angle_gamma   90.00
#
_symmetry.space_group_name_H-M   'P 1'
#
loop_
_entity.id
_entity.type
_entity.pdbx_description
1 polymer ?
#
loop_
_entity_poly.entity_id
_entity_poly.type
_entity_poly.pdbx_seq_one_letter_code
_entity_poly.pdbx_strand_id
1 'polypeptide(L)'
;MRAAVLGAIFLTFFAAVALAQPTGEIESIGFGSGLYRPGCWTPMVVRIKPNGAATGTYQLQVKQRDQDNDIAIFTRNITLTASAAGGGREQRFSMLFIPQPVNTIPDAIAGGTLKDVQDRLEVYLCNEGGKQIAQLQHTQQPDDLDTPPNGRNESRGARLVLYVSDSGARPITDEYTGGLDDRSKLLGVLEDIVFVGQRPRELPENVLAYDAVDAIVWLDGDPTQLQSDAGQRMQALRAWIRRGGHLIVSQERNWQQTQLGFADLLPVVLEGSTLRDSPEPLRSIAVSRKVSSATLQKWESLAGPLTCAIASPREDALVENWIEFPEPTGRRPYIARRGYGCGVVTWIGQDLSEAALASQVRAGWVNVWTRLFDLRDQPVAGDAITPADTESYPTASGVDLGPSLIRGLQSGARVGLFITLAVVFFVGYWLIAGPGSFLALASRRRTHLSWFAFAAVAVAATLLTVLVVKLVLRGPPELRHLSLVRGDRTDEGTIVARFGLYIPRDGEQQIEIPPASGESSVSILSPLPVHPMHLRDRELESVGKLSYTVPVRDASSDGPDVLAAPYRSSVKEFEARWAGKLSGRIEGMARIDPNIRRDIDGRLTNGTGLDLKDVYIAYKTFRG
;
A
#
# COMPACT_ATOMS: atom_id res chain seq x y z
N MET A 1 -5.31 67.16 -26.91
CA MET A 1 -6.31 66.12 -27.21
C MET A 1 -5.80 64.91 -28.01
N ARG A 2 -4.70 64.99 -28.77
CA ARG A 2 -4.20 63.83 -29.55
C ARG A 2 -3.43 62.77 -28.73
N ALA A 3 -2.90 63.11 -27.56
CA ALA A 3 -2.20 62.16 -26.67
C ALA A 3 -3.15 61.27 -25.83
N ALA A 4 -4.37 61.74 -25.54
CA ALA A 4 -5.35 60.99 -24.75
C ALA A 4 -6.03 59.85 -25.55
N VAL A 5 -6.16 60.02 -26.87
CA VAL A 5 -6.78 59.01 -27.75
C VAL A 5 -5.82 57.84 -28.05
N LEU A 6 -4.52 58.11 -28.14
CA LEU A 6 -3.50 57.05 -28.28
C LEU A 6 -3.33 56.21 -27.00
N GLY A 7 -3.47 56.82 -25.82
CA GLY A 7 -3.48 56.09 -24.55
C GLY A 7 -4.69 55.16 -24.38
N ALA A 8 -5.87 55.58 -24.86
CA ALA A 8 -7.08 54.75 -24.82
C ALA A 8 -7.06 53.60 -25.84
N ILE A 9 -6.40 53.76 -26.99
CA ILE A 9 -6.21 52.70 -27.99
C ILE A 9 -5.17 51.67 -27.52
N PHE A 10 -4.13 52.08 -26.78
CA PHE A 10 -3.17 51.15 -26.18
C PHE A 10 -3.76 50.37 -25.00
N LEU A 11 -4.68 50.96 -24.23
CA LEU A 11 -5.38 50.28 -23.13
C LEU A 11 -6.51 49.34 -23.60
N THR A 12 -7.01 49.49 -24.83
CA THR A 12 -8.03 48.58 -25.40
C THR A 12 -7.44 47.40 -26.18
N PHE A 13 -6.17 47.46 -26.61
CA PHE A 13 -5.47 46.33 -27.22
C PHE A 13 -4.82 45.36 -26.21
N PHE A 14 -4.76 45.74 -24.93
CA PHE A 14 -4.42 44.85 -23.81
C PHE A 14 -5.67 44.42 -23.04
N ALA A 15 -6.83 44.31 -23.71
CA ALA A 15 -7.88 43.41 -23.23
C ALA A 15 -7.27 42.01 -23.24
N ALA A 16 -6.75 41.60 -22.08
CA ALA A 16 -6.19 40.29 -21.87
C ALA A 16 -7.14 39.27 -22.49
N VAL A 17 -6.66 38.56 -23.52
CA VAL A 17 -7.20 37.24 -23.81
C VAL A 17 -6.91 36.47 -22.53
N ALA A 18 -7.89 36.46 -21.62
CA ALA A 18 -7.96 35.48 -20.57
C ALA A 18 -8.12 34.16 -21.31
N LEU A 19 -6.99 33.58 -21.72
CA LEU A 19 -6.93 32.24 -22.28
C LEU A 19 -7.62 31.37 -21.25
N ALA A 20 -8.78 30.84 -21.63
CA ALA A 20 -9.60 30.07 -20.74
C ALA A 20 -8.74 28.88 -20.24
N GLN A 21 -8.52 28.87 -18.92
CA GLN A 21 -7.61 27.91 -18.28
C GLN A 21 -8.40 26.66 -17.91
N PRO A 22 -7.79 25.46 -18.03
CA PRO A 22 -8.42 24.24 -17.58
C PRO A 22 -8.63 24.32 -16.07
N THR A 23 -9.84 23.97 -15.63
CA THR A 23 -10.19 23.89 -14.21
C THR A 23 -10.43 22.44 -13.86
N GLY A 24 -10.09 22.02 -12.65
CA GLY A 24 -10.42 20.68 -12.18
C GLY A 24 -10.55 20.61 -10.68
N GLU A 25 -10.99 19.44 -10.24
CA GLU A 25 -11.17 19.10 -8.84
C GLU A 25 -10.82 17.63 -8.62
N ILE A 26 -10.55 17.28 -7.39
CA ILE A 26 -10.24 15.90 -6.97
C ILE A 26 -11.55 15.27 -6.56
N GLU A 27 -12.04 14.35 -7.40
CA GLU A 27 -13.32 13.66 -7.23
C GLU A 27 -13.28 12.68 -6.06
N SER A 28 -12.17 11.95 -5.90
CA SER A 28 -11.97 11.00 -4.81
C SER A 28 -10.49 10.70 -4.54
N ILE A 29 -10.19 10.26 -3.32
CA ILE A 29 -8.89 9.76 -2.86
C ILE A 29 -9.15 8.43 -2.16
N GLY A 30 -8.40 7.39 -2.48
CA GLY A 30 -8.60 6.05 -1.92
C GLY A 30 -9.80 5.33 -2.53
N PHE A 31 -10.39 4.42 -1.76
CA PHE A 31 -11.52 3.58 -2.19
C PHE A 31 -12.81 3.99 -1.47
N GLY A 32 -13.95 3.87 -2.17
CA GLY A 32 -15.28 4.07 -1.59
C GLY A 32 -15.48 5.47 -1.01
N SER A 33 -15.66 5.55 0.31
CA SER A 33 -15.89 6.81 1.04
C SER A 33 -14.64 7.67 1.24
N GLY A 34 -13.49 7.27 0.69
CA GLY A 34 -12.24 8.00 0.85
C GLY A 34 -11.13 7.20 1.52
N LEU A 35 -11.32 5.88 1.69
CA LEU A 35 -10.47 5.03 2.52
C LEU A 35 -9.09 4.83 1.89
N TYR A 36 -8.05 5.14 2.65
CA TYR A 36 -6.67 4.92 2.26
C TYR A 36 -5.86 4.31 3.42
N ARG A 37 -4.76 3.63 3.09
CA ARG A 37 -3.82 3.11 4.07
C ARG A 37 -2.52 3.93 4.03
N PRO A 38 -2.07 4.53 5.15
CA PRO A 38 -0.81 5.26 5.20
C PRO A 38 0.36 4.40 4.74
N GLY A 39 1.20 4.97 3.90
CA GLY A 39 2.36 4.26 3.36
C GLY A 39 2.08 3.24 2.24
N CYS A 40 0.81 3.07 1.84
CA CYS A 40 0.45 2.36 0.62
C CYS A 40 0.22 3.33 -0.54
N TRP A 41 0.47 2.85 -1.75
CA TRP A 41 0.04 3.55 -2.96
C TRP A 41 -1.48 3.74 -2.95
N THR A 42 -1.91 5.00 -3.05
CA THR A 42 -3.31 5.42 -2.91
C THR A 42 -3.79 6.00 -4.24
N PRO A 43 -4.89 5.47 -4.82
CA PRO A 43 -5.49 6.03 -6.01
C PRO A 43 -6.16 7.37 -5.72
N MET A 44 -6.13 8.28 -6.69
CA MET A 44 -6.83 9.55 -6.68
C MET A 44 -7.48 9.73 -8.04
N VAL A 45 -8.75 10.12 -8.07
CA VAL A 45 -9.45 10.44 -9.32
C VAL A 45 -9.58 11.95 -9.43
N VAL A 46 -9.08 12.49 -10.53
CA VAL A 46 -9.12 13.92 -10.84
C VAL A 46 -10.08 14.15 -12.00
N ARG A 47 -11.00 15.10 -11.83
CA ARG A 47 -11.93 15.55 -12.86
C ARG A 47 -11.48 16.89 -13.42
N ILE A 48 -11.20 16.94 -14.72
CA ILE A 48 -10.70 18.15 -15.39
C ILE A 48 -11.68 18.58 -16.49
N LYS A 49 -12.02 19.86 -16.48
CA LYS A 49 -12.73 20.53 -17.57
C LYS A 49 -11.71 21.34 -18.38
N PRO A 50 -11.54 21.06 -19.68
CA PRO A 50 -10.57 21.78 -20.49
C PRO A 50 -10.81 23.29 -20.56
N ASN A 51 -12.06 23.77 -20.48
CA ASN A 51 -12.41 25.20 -20.51
C ASN A 51 -11.57 26.01 -21.51
N GLY A 52 -11.55 25.63 -22.80
CA GLY A 52 -10.78 26.35 -23.83
C GLY A 52 -9.26 26.13 -23.82
N ALA A 53 -8.72 25.31 -22.91
CA ALA A 53 -7.36 24.82 -22.98
C ALA A 53 -7.11 24.06 -24.29
N ALA A 54 -5.88 24.16 -24.83
CA ALA A 54 -5.50 23.41 -26.01
C ALA A 54 -5.41 21.90 -25.72
N THR A 55 -5.77 21.08 -26.70
CA THR A 55 -5.46 19.65 -26.67
C THR A 55 -3.95 19.47 -26.56
N GLY A 56 -3.49 18.68 -25.60
CA GLY A 56 -2.07 18.46 -25.39
C GLY A 56 -1.77 17.62 -24.16
N THR A 57 -0.47 17.47 -23.88
CA THR A 57 0.04 16.79 -22.70
C THR A 57 0.13 17.76 -21.53
N TYR A 58 -0.42 17.36 -20.39
CA TYR A 58 -0.38 18.07 -19.12
C TYR A 58 0.21 17.16 -18.06
N GLN A 59 0.56 17.72 -16.91
CA GLN A 59 1.06 16.96 -15.77
C GLN A 59 0.14 17.13 -14.57
N LEU A 60 -0.21 16.02 -13.93
CA LEU A 60 -0.74 16.02 -12.57
C LEU A 60 0.43 15.91 -11.61
N GLN A 61 0.49 16.81 -10.64
CA GLN A 61 1.53 16.84 -9.61
C GLN A 61 0.90 16.82 -8.22
N VAL A 62 1.27 15.83 -7.40
CA VAL A 62 0.90 15.77 -5.97
C VAL A 62 2.16 16.07 -5.16
N LYS A 63 2.13 17.12 -4.33
CA LYS A 63 3.27 17.54 -3.52
C LYS A 63 3.07 17.15 -2.07
N GLN A 64 4.06 16.47 -1.50
CA GLN A 64 4.06 16.07 -0.10
C GLN A 64 5.45 16.18 0.51
N ARG A 65 5.51 16.28 1.83
CA ARG A 65 6.78 16.30 2.57
C ARG A 65 7.22 14.89 2.88
N ASP A 66 8.49 14.59 2.66
CA ASP A 66 9.11 13.34 3.10
C ASP A 66 9.59 13.43 4.57
N GLN A 67 10.22 12.36 5.07
CA GLN A 67 10.75 12.28 6.44
C GLN A 67 11.89 13.26 6.72
N ASP A 68 12.57 13.76 5.69
CA ASP A 68 13.63 14.78 5.79
C ASP A 68 13.08 16.20 5.58
N ASN A 69 11.74 16.34 5.49
CA ASN A 69 11.02 17.60 5.23
C ASN A 69 11.34 18.22 3.85
N ASP A 70 11.88 17.43 2.92
CA ASP A 70 11.99 17.76 1.49
C ASP A 70 10.64 17.48 0.78
N ILE A 71 10.41 18.13 -0.36
CA ILE A 71 9.15 18.05 -1.10
C ILE A 71 9.26 16.97 -2.19
N ALA A 72 8.64 15.82 -1.94
CA ALA A 72 8.41 14.81 -2.96
C ALA A 72 7.24 15.25 -3.86
N ILE A 73 7.47 15.34 -5.16
CA ILE A 73 6.47 15.71 -6.17
C ILE A 73 6.16 14.47 -7.01
N PHE A 74 5.05 13.79 -6.70
CA PHE A 74 4.56 12.69 -7.53
C PHE A 74 3.99 13.25 -8.83
N THR A 75 4.50 12.81 -9.97
CA THR A 75 4.13 13.37 -11.27
C THR A 75 3.59 12.29 -12.21
N ARG A 76 2.47 12.58 -12.87
CA ARG A 76 1.90 11.77 -13.94
C ARG A 76 1.56 12.63 -15.16
N ASN A 77 1.97 12.20 -16.34
CA ASN A 77 1.57 12.83 -17.60
C ASN A 77 0.15 12.39 -17.97
N ILE A 78 -0.68 13.34 -18.41
CA ILE A 78 -2.04 13.10 -18.88
C ILE A 78 -2.28 13.80 -20.22
N THR A 79 -3.15 13.24 -21.06
CA THR A 79 -3.53 13.87 -22.33
C THR A 79 -4.93 14.47 -22.19
N LEU A 80 -5.02 15.79 -22.26
CA LEU A 80 -6.30 16.50 -22.19
C LEU A 80 -6.81 16.77 -23.60
N THR A 81 -8.03 16.36 -23.91
CA THR A 81 -8.65 16.57 -25.23
C THR A 81 -9.63 17.74 -25.19
N ALA A 82 -9.35 18.80 -25.95
CA ALA A 82 -10.25 19.93 -26.11
C ALA A 82 -11.28 19.67 -27.22
N SER A 83 -12.51 20.17 -27.05
CA SER A 83 -13.52 20.15 -28.12
C SER A 83 -13.37 21.39 -29.00
N ALA A 84 -13.49 21.23 -30.32
CA ALA A 84 -13.32 22.30 -31.31
C ALA A 84 -14.28 23.50 -31.14
N ALA A 85 -15.34 23.38 -30.33
CA ALA A 85 -16.35 24.42 -30.10
C ALA A 85 -16.21 25.14 -28.74
N GLY A 86 -15.06 25.06 -28.07
CA GLY A 86 -14.81 25.79 -26.81
C GLY A 86 -15.48 25.22 -25.55
N GLY A 87 -16.35 24.21 -25.69
CA GLY A 87 -16.90 23.42 -24.60
C GLY A 87 -16.31 22.01 -24.57
N GLY A 88 -15.24 21.80 -23.80
CA GLY A 88 -14.67 20.46 -23.58
C GLY A 88 -15.54 19.62 -22.66
N ARG A 89 -15.76 18.33 -22.99
CA ARG A 89 -16.35 17.37 -22.04
C ARG A 89 -15.40 17.18 -20.86
N GLU A 90 -15.97 17.01 -19.68
CA GLU A 90 -15.22 16.64 -18.48
C GLU A 90 -14.49 15.32 -18.72
N GLN A 91 -13.22 15.28 -18.34
CA GLN A 91 -12.37 14.11 -18.45
C GLN A 91 -11.90 13.71 -17.07
N ARG A 92 -11.89 12.39 -16.81
CA ARG A 92 -11.41 11.80 -15.57
C ARG A 92 -10.04 11.19 -15.79
N PHE A 93 -9.14 11.45 -14.87
CA PHE A 93 -7.79 10.91 -14.86
C PHE A 93 -7.52 10.28 -13.51
N SER A 94 -6.92 9.10 -13.50
CA SER A 94 -6.37 8.53 -12.26
C SER A 94 -5.02 9.19 -11.94
N MET A 95 -4.64 9.20 -10.68
CA MET A 95 -3.33 9.60 -10.17
C MET A 95 -3.01 8.68 -9.01
N LEU A 96 -1.74 8.37 -8.81
CA LEU A 96 -1.29 7.55 -7.69
C LEU A 96 -0.24 8.32 -6.90
N PHE A 97 -0.27 8.18 -5.59
CA PHE A 97 0.73 8.76 -4.71
C PHE A 97 0.79 7.92 -3.42
N ILE A 98 1.82 8.14 -2.61
CA ILE A 98 1.93 7.47 -1.31
C ILE A 98 1.72 8.53 -0.23
N PRO A 99 0.59 8.51 0.51
CA PRO A 99 0.37 9.40 1.64
C PRO A 99 1.57 9.36 2.60
N GLN A 100 2.34 10.44 2.61
CA GLN A 100 3.52 10.54 3.44
C GLN A 100 3.11 10.79 4.90
N PRO A 101 3.89 10.28 5.86
CA PRO A 101 3.49 10.32 7.26
C PRO A 101 3.75 11.67 7.94
N VAL A 102 4.64 12.50 7.39
CA VAL A 102 4.92 13.84 7.93
C VAL A 102 3.78 14.77 7.56
N ASN A 103 3.05 15.28 8.56
CA ASN A 103 1.79 16.01 8.37
C ASN A 103 0.77 15.18 7.58
N THR A 104 0.39 14.02 8.14
CA THR A 104 -0.62 13.13 7.56
C THR A 104 -1.84 13.87 7.03
N ILE A 105 -2.48 13.25 6.03
CA ILE A 105 -3.71 13.79 5.47
C ILE A 105 -4.77 13.78 6.58
N PRO A 106 -5.38 14.93 6.90
CA PRO A 106 -6.35 15.03 7.98
C PRO A 106 -7.56 14.15 7.71
N ASP A 107 -7.74 13.17 8.58
CA ASP A 107 -8.82 12.19 8.53
C ASP A 107 -10.13 12.79 9.08
N ALA A 108 -11.28 12.46 8.47
CA ALA A 108 -12.59 12.87 8.96
C ALA A 108 -12.88 12.30 10.35
N ILE A 109 -12.47 11.06 10.60
CA ILE A 109 -12.65 10.37 11.89
C ILE A 109 -11.87 11.08 13.00
N ALA A 110 -10.69 11.64 12.66
CA ALA A 110 -9.86 12.42 13.58
C ALA A 110 -10.30 13.90 13.70
N GLY A 111 -11.41 14.30 13.07
CA GLY A 111 -11.96 15.65 13.13
C GLY A 111 -11.24 16.67 12.22
N GLY A 112 -10.48 16.21 11.22
CA GLY A 112 -9.91 17.08 10.21
C GLY A 112 -10.98 17.76 9.36
N THR A 113 -10.64 18.86 8.69
CA THR A 113 -11.54 19.52 7.72
C THR A 113 -11.01 19.44 6.29
N LEU A 114 -11.89 19.60 5.30
CA LEU A 114 -11.48 19.73 3.89
C LEU A 114 -10.42 20.84 3.67
N LYS A 115 -10.47 21.91 4.47
CA LYS A 115 -9.47 22.97 4.42
C LYS A 115 -8.10 22.45 4.86
N ASP A 116 -8.05 21.66 5.94
CA ASP A 116 -6.80 21.07 6.42
C ASP A 116 -6.23 20.09 5.38
N VAL A 117 -7.09 19.34 4.69
CA VAL A 117 -6.70 18.47 3.56
C VAL A 117 -6.10 19.30 2.42
N GLN A 118 -6.74 20.42 2.05
CA GLN A 118 -6.25 21.33 1.00
C GLN A 118 -4.89 21.96 1.35
N ASP A 119 -4.67 22.30 2.63
CA ASP A 119 -3.43 22.91 3.11
C ASP A 119 -2.26 21.90 3.21
N ARG A 120 -2.55 20.61 3.42
CA ARG A 120 -1.54 19.54 3.59
C ARG A 120 -1.26 18.72 2.33
N LEU A 121 -2.25 18.54 1.46
CA LEU A 121 -2.15 17.77 0.23
C LEU A 121 -2.36 18.69 -0.97
N GLU A 122 -1.27 19.26 -1.46
CA GLU A 122 -1.31 20.16 -2.61
C GLU A 122 -1.30 19.36 -3.91
N VAL A 123 -2.34 19.53 -4.74
CA VAL A 123 -2.43 18.90 -6.06
C VAL A 123 -2.54 19.98 -7.12
N TYR A 124 -1.70 19.88 -8.15
CA TYR A 124 -1.62 20.86 -9.23
C TYR A 124 -1.83 20.19 -10.59
N LEU A 125 -2.54 20.90 -11.45
CA LEU A 125 -2.47 20.72 -12.89
C LEU A 125 -1.38 21.64 -13.45
N CYS A 126 -0.40 21.05 -14.11
CA CYS A 126 0.75 21.72 -14.69
C CYS A 126 0.77 21.53 -16.21
N ASN A 127 1.47 22.41 -16.93
CA ASN A 127 1.79 22.17 -18.33
C ASN A 127 2.84 21.06 -18.47
N GLU A 128 3.16 20.68 -19.72
CA GLU A 128 4.18 19.66 -20.00
C GLU A 128 5.56 19.98 -19.40
N GLY A 129 5.91 21.26 -19.24
CA GLY A 129 7.15 21.71 -18.61
C GLY A 129 7.10 21.77 -17.07
N GLY A 130 6.03 21.30 -16.44
CA GLY A 130 5.87 21.30 -14.98
C GLY A 130 5.49 22.65 -14.37
N LYS A 131 5.19 23.68 -15.17
CA LYS A 131 4.71 24.97 -14.69
C LYS A 131 3.24 24.84 -14.26
N GLN A 132 2.94 25.27 -13.04
CA GLN A 132 1.59 25.25 -12.47
C GLN A 132 0.62 26.11 -13.29
N ILE A 133 -0.54 25.52 -13.60
CA ILE A 133 -1.66 26.18 -14.28
C ILE A 133 -2.78 26.43 -13.27
N ALA A 134 -3.18 25.39 -12.53
CA ALA A 134 -4.26 25.45 -11.56
C ALA A 134 -3.98 24.53 -10.36
N GLN A 135 -4.38 24.96 -9.16
CA GLN A 135 -4.46 24.09 -7.99
C GLN A 135 -5.84 23.45 -7.95
N LEU A 136 -5.87 22.12 -7.83
CA LEU A 136 -7.11 21.36 -7.81
C LEU A 136 -7.69 21.37 -6.39
N GLN A 137 -9.00 21.53 -6.30
CA GLN A 137 -9.72 21.57 -5.03
C GLN A 137 -10.15 20.16 -4.62
N HIS A 138 -10.06 19.83 -3.33
CA HIS A 138 -10.58 18.56 -2.79
C HIS A 138 -12.10 18.62 -2.63
N THR A 139 -12.82 17.65 -3.18
CA THR A 139 -14.28 17.54 -2.98
C THR A 139 -14.69 16.56 -1.89
N GLN A 140 -13.74 15.76 -1.43
CA GLN A 140 -13.96 14.68 -0.46
C GLN A 140 -12.84 14.65 0.57
N GLN A 141 -13.20 14.34 1.81
CA GLN A 141 -12.22 14.10 2.85
C GLN A 141 -11.84 12.62 2.85
N PRO A 142 -10.54 12.28 2.83
CA PRO A 142 -10.10 10.91 2.90
C PRO A 142 -10.12 10.40 4.35
N ASP A 143 -10.34 9.10 4.50
CA ASP A 143 -10.40 8.40 5.78
C ASP A 143 -9.19 7.47 5.91
N ASP A 144 -8.46 7.58 7.02
CA ASP A 144 -7.32 6.72 7.30
C ASP A 144 -7.83 5.35 7.79
N LEU A 145 -7.42 4.26 7.14
CA LEU A 145 -7.80 2.91 7.55
C LEU A 145 -7.14 2.49 8.86
N ASP A 146 -5.95 3.02 9.14
CA ASP A 146 -5.12 2.65 10.29
C ASP A 146 -5.04 3.82 11.30
N THR A 147 -6.11 4.61 11.43
CA THR A 147 -6.17 5.79 12.33
C THR A 147 -5.63 5.41 13.71
N PRO A 148 -4.59 6.12 14.21
CA PRO A 148 -4.01 5.81 15.50
C PRO A 148 -5.06 5.96 16.61
N PRO A 149 -5.03 5.10 17.63
CA PRO A 149 -6.06 5.06 18.66
C PRO A 149 -6.16 6.40 19.41
N ASN A 150 -7.36 6.99 19.42
CA ASN A 150 -7.67 8.16 20.23
C ASN A 150 -8.12 7.73 21.64
N GLY A 151 -7.17 7.57 22.57
CA GLY A 151 -7.45 7.34 24.00
C GLY A 151 -7.47 5.86 24.44
N ARG A 152 -8.48 5.44 25.22
CA ARG A 152 -8.57 4.11 25.86
C ARG A 152 -8.97 2.96 24.91
N ASN A 153 -9.40 3.27 23.70
CA ASN A 153 -9.67 2.25 22.68
C ASN A 153 -8.42 2.08 21.82
N GLU A 154 -7.60 1.08 22.14
CA GLU A 154 -6.65 0.55 21.16
C GLU A 154 -7.48 0.10 19.94
N SER A 155 -7.15 0.53 18.72
CA SER A 155 -7.73 0.01 17.48
C SER A 155 -6.99 -1.28 17.10
N ARG A 156 -7.69 -2.27 16.51
CA ARG A 156 -6.99 -3.36 15.80
C ARG A 156 -6.53 -2.80 14.47
N GLY A 157 -5.55 -3.47 13.84
CA GLY A 157 -5.35 -3.26 12.41
C GLY A 157 -6.62 -3.61 11.64
N ALA A 158 -6.87 -2.94 10.52
CA ALA A 158 -8.04 -3.19 9.68
C ALA A 158 -7.61 -3.73 8.32
N ARG A 159 -8.31 -4.76 7.84
CA ARG A 159 -8.20 -5.28 6.48
C ARG A 159 -9.15 -4.56 5.55
N LEU A 160 -8.63 -4.07 4.42
CA LEU A 160 -9.45 -3.51 3.36
C LEU A 160 -9.82 -4.59 2.36
N VAL A 161 -11.12 -4.86 2.26
CA VAL A 161 -11.68 -5.81 1.30
C VAL A 161 -12.53 -5.07 0.30
N LEU A 162 -12.20 -5.18 -0.98
CA LEU A 162 -13.10 -4.71 -2.04
C LEU A 162 -14.10 -5.82 -2.35
N TYR A 163 -15.39 -5.49 -2.45
CA TYR A 163 -16.36 -6.39 -3.06
C TYR A 163 -16.84 -5.85 -4.39
N VAL A 164 -16.91 -6.73 -5.39
CA VAL A 164 -17.27 -6.36 -6.76
C VAL A 164 -18.68 -6.83 -7.06
N SER A 165 -19.56 -5.87 -7.40
CA SER A 165 -20.96 -6.14 -7.72
C SER A 165 -21.51 -5.17 -8.76
N ASP A 166 -22.31 -5.70 -9.71
CA ASP A 166 -23.05 -4.89 -10.69
C ASP A 166 -24.49 -4.62 -10.25
N SER A 167 -25.16 -5.56 -9.58
CA SER A 167 -26.55 -5.38 -9.11
C SER A 167 -26.68 -4.50 -7.85
N GLY A 168 -25.55 -4.18 -7.22
CA GLY A 168 -25.50 -3.54 -5.91
C GLY A 168 -25.68 -4.52 -4.75
N ALA A 169 -25.55 -5.82 -5.00
CA ALA A 169 -25.42 -6.83 -3.96
C ALA A 169 -24.24 -6.50 -3.04
N ARG A 170 -24.41 -6.78 -1.75
CA ARG A 170 -23.41 -6.48 -0.72
C ARG A 170 -23.13 -7.72 0.10
N PRO A 171 -21.87 -7.93 0.50
CA PRO A 171 -21.56 -8.96 1.48
C PRO A 171 -22.29 -8.66 2.79
N ILE A 172 -22.67 -9.71 3.52
CA ILE A 172 -23.30 -9.56 4.83
C ILE A 172 -22.19 -9.40 5.87
N THR A 173 -22.12 -8.22 6.49
CA THR A 173 -20.99 -7.80 7.33
C THR A 173 -21.41 -7.36 8.73
N ASP A 174 -22.66 -7.57 9.12
CA ASP A 174 -23.27 -6.99 10.33
C ASP A 174 -22.44 -7.26 11.61
N GLU A 175 -21.87 -8.46 11.74
CA GLU A 175 -21.03 -8.84 12.88
C GLU A 175 -19.67 -8.12 12.90
N TYR A 176 -19.06 -7.87 11.72
CA TYR A 176 -17.84 -7.07 11.61
C TYR A 176 -18.11 -5.60 11.87
N THR A 177 -19.21 -5.05 11.33
CA THR A 177 -19.63 -3.67 11.58
C THR A 177 -19.91 -3.44 13.07
N GLY A 178 -20.61 -4.37 13.72
CA GLY A 178 -20.81 -4.32 15.17
C GLY A 178 -19.50 -4.35 15.97
N GLY A 179 -18.50 -5.11 15.51
CA GLY A 179 -17.17 -5.16 16.10
C GLY A 179 -16.31 -3.92 15.89
N LEU A 180 -16.46 -3.25 14.74
CA LEU A 180 -15.86 -1.96 14.42
C LEU A 180 -16.42 -0.85 15.33
N ASP A 181 -17.73 -0.83 15.54
CA ASP A 181 -18.39 0.14 16.42
C ASP A 181 -18.09 -0.12 17.90
N ASP A 182 -18.05 -1.39 18.31
CA ASP A 182 -17.83 -1.82 19.68
C ASP A 182 -17.12 -3.18 19.73
N ARG A 183 -15.84 -3.17 20.11
CA ARG A 183 -15.01 -4.38 20.19
C ARG A 183 -15.57 -5.45 21.13
N SER A 184 -16.37 -5.07 22.12
CA SER A 184 -17.01 -6.04 23.02
C SER A 184 -18.07 -6.90 22.32
N LYS A 185 -18.48 -6.52 21.11
CA LYS A 185 -19.43 -7.29 20.27
C LYS A 185 -18.76 -8.26 19.32
N LEU A 186 -17.43 -8.24 19.19
CA LEU A 186 -16.67 -9.18 18.37
C LEU A 186 -15.30 -9.49 18.99
N LEU A 187 -15.22 -10.66 19.61
CA LEU A 187 -14.02 -11.20 20.25
C LEU A 187 -13.34 -12.26 19.37
N GLY A 188 -12.08 -12.55 19.68
CA GLY A 188 -11.32 -13.63 19.03
C GLY A 188 -10.90 -13.36 17.59
N VAL A 189 -10.95 -12.10 17.14
CA VAL A 189 -10.42 -11.65 15.84
C VAL A 189 -9.17 -10.79 16.04
N LEU A 190 -8.17 -10.99 15.17
CA LEU A 190 -6.90 -10.24 15.22
C LEU A 190 -7.00 -8.86 14.57
N GLU A 191 -7.77 -8.76 13.49
CA GLU A 191 -7.94 -7.55 12.68
C GLU A 191 -9.42 -7.33 12.40
N ASP A 192 -9.84 -6.09 12.26
CA ASP A 192 -11.18 -5.76 11.78
C ASP A 192 -11.21 -5.86 10.24
N ILE A 193 -12.39 -6.03 9.64
CA ILE A 193 -12.53 -6.14 8.17
C ILE A 193 -13.48 -5.06 7.67
N VAL A 194 -12.98 -4.21 6.77
CA VAL A 194 -13.73 -3.12 6.15
C VAL A 194 -14.03 -3.49 4.70
N PHE A 195 -15.32 -3.57 4.36
CA PHE A 195 -15.79 -3.92 3.02
C PHE A 195 -16.16 -2.67 2.22
N VAL A 196 -15.58 -2.53 1.03
CA VAL A 196 -15.85 -1.40 0.13
C VAL A 196 -16.36 -1.90 -1.22
N GLY A 197 -17.52 -1.39 -1.64
CA GLY A 197 -18.14 -1.77 -2.90
C GLY A 197 -17.47 -1.11 -4.09
N GLN A 198 -17.29 -1.88 -5.16
CA GLN A 198 -16.75 -1.44 -6.44
C GLN A 198 -17.51 -2.08 -7.59
N ARG A 199 -17.63 -1.39 -8.72
CA ARG A 199 -18.03 -2.02 -9.99
C ARG A 199 -16.80 -2.56 -10.73
N PRO A 200 -16.93 -3.56 -11.63
CA PRO A 200 -15.81 -4.06 -12.43
C PRO A 200 -15.03 -2.95 -13.16
N ARG A 201 -15.74 -1.95 -13.70
CA ARG A 201 -15.16 -0.78 -14.38
C ARG A 201 -14.47 0.24 -13.46
N GLU A 202 -14.80 0.23 -12.17
CA GLU A 202 -14.23 1.15 -11.17
C GLU A 202 -12.95 0.57 -10.56
N LEU A 203 -12.68 -0.72 -10.78
CA LEU A 203 -11.43 -1.33 -10.38
C LEU A 203 -10.22 -0.64 -11.05
N PRO A 204 -9.13 -0.43 -10.31
CA PRO A 204 -7.95 0.22 -10.85
C PRO A 204 -7.30 -0.51 -12.03
N GLU A 205 -6.79 0.28 -12.99
CA GLU A 205 -6.02 -0.17 -14.15
C GLU A 205 -4.53 -0.39 -13.85
N ASN A 206 -4.05 0.11 -12.71
CA ASN A 206 -2.65 0.00 -12.29
C ASN A 206 -2.56 -0.83 -11.01
N VAL A 207 -1.68 -1.84 -11.02
CA VAL A 207 -1.44 -2.77 -9.90
C VAL A 207 -1.11 -2.05 -8.58
N LEU A 208 -0.50 -0.87 -8.64
CA LEU A 208 -0.12 -0.09 -7.46
C LEU A 208 -1.31 0.46 -6.70
N ALA A 209 -2.43 0.72 -7.37
CA ALA A 209 -3.62 1.19 -6.68
C ALA A 209 -4.17 0.15 -5.68
N TYR A 210 -3.87 -1.14 -5.88
CA TYR A 210 -4.31 -2.22 -5.00
C TYR A 210 -3.40 -2.43 -3.78
N ASP A 211 -2.41 -1.58 -3.55
CA ASP A 211 -1.41 -1.78 -2.49
C ASP A 211 -2.02 -1.78 -1.07
N ALA A 212 -3.10 -1.02 -0.87
CA ALA A 212 -3.86 -1.01 0.39
C ALA A 212 -4.87 -2.17 0.49
N VAL A 213 -5.14 -2.90 -0.60
CA VAL A 213 -6.22 -3.89 -0.69
C VAL A 213 -5.70 -5.27 -0.29
N ASP A 214 -6.28 -5.83 0.77
CA ASP A 214 -5.87 -7.13 1.30
C ASP A 214 -6.58 -8.30 0.58
N ALA A 215 -7.84 -8.11 0.18
CA ALA A 215 -8.59 -9.11 -0.57
C ALA A 215 -9.67 -8.47 -1.47
N ILE A 216 -10.08 -9.22 -2.50
CA ILE A 216 -11.18 -8.85 -3.39
C ILE A 216 -12.21 -9.98 -3.36
N VAL A 217 -13.46 -9.66 -3.05
CA VAL A 217 -14.60 -10.59 -3.10
C VAL A 217 -15.43 -10.27 -4.34
N TRP A 218 -15.39 -11.14 -5.33
CA TRP A 218 -16.20 -11.06 -6.52
C TRP A 218 -17.55 -11.73 -6.27
N LEU A 219 -18.64 -10.95 -6.28
CA LEU A 219 -20.00 -11.44 -6.04
C LEU A 219 -20.72 -11.75 -7.35
N ASP A 220 -21.19 -10.71 -8.04
CA ASP A 220 -22.05 -10.80 -9.24
C ASP A 220 -21.67 -9.76 -10.32
N GLY A 221 -20.44 -9.23 -10.28
CA GLY A 221 -19.94 -8.37 -11.35
C GLY A 221 -19.63 -9.19 -12.62
N ASP A 222 -19.81 -8.62 -13.80
CA ASP A 222 -19.39 -9.30 -15.04
C ASP A 222 -17.87 -9.15 -15.25
N PRO A 223 -17.07 -10.23 -15.12
CA PRO A 223 -15.62 -10.15 -15.24
C PRO A 223 -15.14 -9.88 -16.67
N THR A 224 -16.01 -10.07 -17.68
CA THR A 224 -15.68 -9.70 -19.07
C THR A 224 -15.52 -8.19 -19.24
N GLN A 225 -16.14 -7.38 -18.36
CA GLN A 225 -15.92 -5.94 -18.35
C GLN A 225 -14.47 -5.57 -18.02
N LEU A 226 -13.70 -6.41 -17.33
CA LEU A 226 -12.28 -6.14 -17.07
C LEU A 226 -11.42 -6.23 -18.34
N GLN A 227 -11.96 -6.80 -19.40
CA GLN A 227 -11.34 -6.85 -20.72
C GLN A 227 -11.62 -5.59 -21.54
N SER A 228 -12.57 -4.75 -21.10
CA SER A 228 -12.69 -3.38 -21.60
C SER A 228 -11.42 -2.58 -21.24
N ASP A 229 -11.07 -1.58 -22.04
CA ASP A 229 -9.83 -0.80 -21.93
C ASP A 229 -8.55 -1.61 -22.19
N ALA A 230 -8.55 -2.36 -23.30
CA ALA A 230 -7.42 -3.19 -23.76
C ALA A 230 -6.95 -4.24 -22.73
N GLY A 231 -7.80 -4.59 -21.76
CA GLY A 231 -7.50 -5.59 -20.73
C GLY A 231 -6.60 -5.11 -19.60
N GLN A 232 -6.33 -3.81 -19.46
CA GLN A 232 -5.42 -3.28 -18.43
C GLN A 232 -5.87 -3.62 -17.01
N ARG A 233 -7.19 -3.55 -16.71
CA ARG A 233 -7.73 -3.93 -15.40
C ARG A 233 -7.53 -5.40 -15.09
N MET A 234 -7.83 -6.28 -16.05
CA MET A 234 -7.58 -7.72 -15.89
C MET A 234 -6.10 -8.00 -15.61
N GLN A 235 -5.21 -7.34 -16.35
CA GLN A 235 -3.77 -7.49 -16.13
C GLN A 235 -3.33 -6.97 -14.75
N ALA A 236 -3.83 -5.82 -14.31
CA ALA A 236 -3.55 -5.27 -12.98
C ALA A 236 -4.06 -6.19 -11.86
N LEU A 237 -5.27 -6.75 -12.00
CA LEU A 237 -5.83 -7.73 -11.08
C LEU A 237 -4.95 -8.99 -11.02
N ARG A 238 -4.55 -9.54 -12.17
CA ARG A 238 -3.65 -10.70 -12.23
C ARG A 238 -2.30 -10.41 -11.58
N ALA A 239 -1.71 -9.25 -11.86
CA ALA A 239 -0.46 -8.82 -11.25
C ALA A 239 -0.58 -8.66 -9.73
N TRP A 240 -1.70 -8.12 -9.23
CA TRP A 240 -1.98 -8.01 -7.80
C TRP A 240 -2.11 -9.39 -7.14
N ILE A 241 -2.84 -10.33 -7.75
CA ILE A 241 -2.92 -11.72 -7.26
C ILE A 241 -1.52 -12.35 -7.24
N ARG A 242 -0.74 -12.24 -8.32
CA ARG A 242 0.64 -12.79 -8.37
C ARG A 242 1.55 -12.23 -7.27
N ARG A 243 1.32 -11.00 -6.81
CA ARG A 243 2.10 -10.33 -5.75
C ARG A 243 1.68 -10.72 -4.32
N GLY A 244 0.63 -11.51 -4.16
CA GLY A 244 0.11 -11.92 -2.85
C GLY A 244 -1.35 -11.59 -2.59
N GLY A 245 -2.06 -11.00 -3.56
CA GLY A 245 -3.48 -10.68 -3.43
C GLY A 245 -4.36 -11.94 -3.28
N HIS A 246 -5.49 -11.79 -2.59
CA HIS A 246 -6.47 -12.85 -2.40
C HIS A 246 -7.78 -12.53 -3.12
N LEU A 247 -8.04 -13.21 -4.23
CA LEU A 247 -9.33 -13.13 -4.93
C LEU A 247 -10.27 -14.22 -4.42
N ILE A 248 -11.46 -13.86 -3.99
CA ILE A 248 -12.55 -14.79 -3.65
C ILE A 248 -13.64 -14.63 -4.70
N VAL A 249 -14.03 -15.72 -5.36
CA VAL A 249 -15.09 -15.72 -6.37
C VAL A 249 -16.29 -16.49 -5.83
N SER A 250 -17.37 -15.76 -5.58
CA SER A 250 -18.71 -16.31 -5.33
C SER A 250 -19.36 -16.67 -6.64
N GLN A 251 -19.88 -17.90 -6.76
CA GLN A 251 -20.42 -18.35 -8.04
C GLN A 251 -21.90 -18.02 -8.17
N GLU A 252 -22.19 -17.06 -9.05
CA GLU A 252 -23.55 -16.69 -9.43
C GLU A 252 -24.18 -17.66 -10.44
N ARG A 253 -25.48 -17.44 -10.71
CA ARG A 253 -26.25 -18.21 -11.71
C ARG A 253 -25.64 -18.15 -13.11
N ASN A 254 -25.07 -17.01 -13.51
CA ASN A 254 -24.51 -16.76 -14.84
C ASN A 254 -23.04 -17.21 -14.96
N TRP A 255 -22.78 -18.45 -14.57
CA TRP A 255 -21.43 -19.01 -14.45
C TRP A 255 -20.61 -18.97 -15.75
N GLN A 256 -21.26 -18.89 -16.92
CA GLN A 256 -20.59 -18.77 -18.21
C GLN A 256 -19.77 -17.48 -18.31
N GLN A 257 -20.25 -16.37 -17.76
CA GLN A 257 -19.48 -15.11 -17.73
C GLN A 257 -18.26 -15.23 -16.83
N THR A 258 -18.43 -15.84 -15.65
CA THR A 258 -17.31 -16.15 -14.74
C THR A 258 -16.26 -17.02 -15.42
N GLN A 259 -16.68 -18.05 -16.16
CA GLN A 259 -15.80 -18.91 -16.93
C GLN A 259 -15.08 -18.11 -18.04
N LEU A 260 -15.78 -17.26 -18.79
CA LEU A 260 -15.17 -16.46 -19.87
C LEU A 260 -14.14 -15.45 -19.35
N GLY A 261 -14.40 -14.82 -18.20
CA GLY A 261 -13.53 -13.80 -17.62
C GLY A 261 -12.35 -14.36 -16.81
N PHE A 262 -12.57 -15.42 -16.03
CA PHE A 262 -11.63 -15.92 -15.03
C PHE A 262 -11.20 -17.38 -15.20
N ALA A 263 -11.52 -18.05 -16.32
CA ALA A 263 -11.21 -19.47 -16.52
C ALA A 263 -9.80 -19.87 -16.06
N ASP A 264 -8.77 -19.10 -16.41
CA ASP A 264 -7.37 -19.39 -16.07
C ASP A 264 -7.01 -19.19 -14.60
N LEU A 265 -7.76 -18.36 -13.88
CA LEU A 265 -7.56 -18.04 -12.46
C LEU A 265 -8.29 -19.01 -11.54
N LEU A 266 -9.47 -19.50 -11.95
CA LEU A 266 -10.31 -20.32 -11.09
C LEU A 266 -9.62 -21.63 -10.69
N PRO A 267 -9.83 -22.11 -9.44
CA PRO A 267 -9.39 -23.43 -8.98
C PRO A 267 -10.22 -24.58 -9.55
N VAL A 268 -11.32 -24.28 -10.24
CA VAL A 268 -12.27 -25.26 -10.77
C VAL A 268 -12.55 -25.00 -12.25
N VAL A 269 -13.12 -26.01 -12.91
CA VAL A 269 -13.73 -25.90 -14.24
C VAL A 269 -15.23 -25.92 -14.05
N LEU A 270 -15.90 -24.83 -14.42
CA LEU A 270 -17.35 -24.68 -14.27
C LEU A 270 -18.09 -25.52 -15.32
N GLU A 271 -19.09 -26.29 -14.89
CA GLU A 271 -19.88 -27.19 -15.73
C GLU A 271 -21.35 -26.77 -15.82
N GLY A 272 -21.88 -26.12 -14.78
CA GLY A 272 -23.29 -25.76 -14.69
C GLY A 272 -23.66 -25.06 -13.39
N SER A 273 -24.95 -24.84 -13.20
CA SER A 273 -25.54 -24.41 -11.93
C SER A 273 -26.87 -25.12 -11.71
N THR A 274 -27.27 -25.28 -10.44
CA THR A 274 -28.53 -25.89 -10.04
C THR A 274 -29.12 -25.14 -8.84
N LEU A 275 -30.43 -25.28 -8.65
CA LEU A 275 -31.13 -24.72 -7.50
C LEU A 275 -31.26 -25.80 -6.42
N ARG A 276 -30.99 -25.42 -5.18
CA ARG A 276 -31.05 -26.31 -4.03
C ARG A 276 -31.93 -25.72 -2.95
N ASP A 277 -32.69 -26.58 -2.30
CA ASP A 277 -33.54 -26.18 -1.17
C ASP A 277 -32.75 -26.08 0.14
N SER A 278 -31.54 -26.65 0.19
CA SER A 278 -30.70 -26.66 1.38
C SER A 278 -29.50 -25.72 1.23
N PRO A 279 -29.19 -24.90 2.26
CA PRO A 279 -27.99 -24.08 2.31
C PRO A 279 -26.72 -24.89 2.63
N GLU A 280 -26.78 -26.21 2.84
CA GLU A 280 -25.57 -26.97 3.16
C GLU A 280 -24.62 -27.04 1.96
N PRO A 281 -23.29 -26.92 2.15
CA PRO A 281 -22.59 -26.87 3.43
C PRO A 281 -22.39 -25.46 4.03
N LEU A 282 -22.94 -24.38 3.45
CA LEU A 282 -22.79 -23.01 3.96
C LEU A 282 -23.21 -22.91 5.42
N ARG A 283 -24.36 -23.51 5.75
CA ARG A 283 -24.90 -23.54 7.11
C ARG A 283 -23.90 -24.14 8.09
N SER A 284 -23.38 -25.34 7.81
CA SER A 284 -22.39 -25.99 8.68
C SER A 284 -21.16 -25.12 8.95
N ILE A 285 -20.74 -24.30 7.98
CA ILE A 285 -19.63 -23.35 8.13
C ILE A 285 -20.05 -22.17 9.01
N ALA A 286 -21.20 -21.57 8.73
CA ALA A 286 -21.72 -20.42 9.47
C ALA A 286 -21.93 -20.72 10.96
N VAL A 287 -22.29 -21.95 11.31
CA VAL A 287 -22.53 -22.40 12.69
C VAL A 287 -21.39 -23.28 13.24
N SER A 288 -20.27 -23.37 12.55
CA SER A 288 -19.12 -24.22 12.94
C SER A 288 -18.47 -23.82 14.27
N ARG A 289 -18.70 -22.58 14.72
CA ARG A 289 -18.23 -22.03 15.97
C ARG A 289 -19.40 -21.60 16.86
N LYS A 290 -19.07 -21.15 18.07
CA LYS A 290 -20.04 -20.67 19.05
C LYS A 290 -20.92 -19.57 18.44
N VAL A 291 -22.20 -19.89 18.26
CA VAL A 291 -23.26 -18.98 17.80
C VAL A 291 -24.43 -19.04 18.79
N SER A 292 -25.27 -18.01 18.84
CA SER A 292 -26.45 -18.01 19.69
C SER A 292 -27.50 -19.00 19.18
N SER A 293 -28.37 -19.49 20.08
CA SER A 293 -29.46 -20.41 19.72
C SER A 293 -30.43 -19.79 18.71
N ALA A 294 -30.67 -18.48 18.78
CA ALA A 294 -31.50 -17.77 17.82
C ALA A 294 -30.88 -17.76 16.41
N THR A 295 -29.56 -17.60 16.32
CA THR A 295 -28.83 -17.68 15.04
C THR A 295 -28.88 -19.09 14.48
N LEU A 296 -28.68 -20.12 15.31
CA LEU A 296 -28.83 -21.53 14.88
C LEU A 296 -30.21 -21.78 14.26
N GLN A 297 -31.28 -21.39 14.95
CA GLN A 297 -32.64 -21.60 14.46
C GLN A 297 -32.92 -20.88 13.12
N LYS A 298 -32.41 -19.65 12.94
CA LYS A 298 -32.55 -18.94 11.65
C LYS A 298 -31.86 -19.69 10.51
N TRP A 299 -30.64 -20.16 10.75
CA TRP A 299 -29.90 -20.97 9.78
C TRP A 299 -30.56 -22.33 9.50
N GLU A 300 -31.19 -22.95 10.50
CA GLU A 300 -31.97 -24.18 10.32
C GLU A 300 -33.24 -23.97 9.49
N SER A 301 -33.87 -22.80 9.63
CA SER A 301 -35.08 -22.43 8.89
C SER A 301 -34.83 -21.93 7.46
N LEU A 302 -33.57 -21.62 7.12
CA LEU A 302 -33.20 -21.16 5.79
C LEU A 302 -33.38 -22.29 4.78
N ALA A 303 -34.32 -22.09 3.86
CA ALA A 303 -34.61 -22.98 2.76
C ALA A 303 -34.57 -22.21 1.43
N GLY A 304 -34.27 -22.94 0.35
CA GLY A 304 -34.12 -22.38 -0.98
C GLY A 304 -35.41 -21.93 -1.67
N PRO A 305 -35.32 -21.59 -2.96
CA PRO A 305 -34.25 -21.99 -3.89
C PRO A 305 -32.97 -21.18 -3.71
N LEU A 306 -31.84 -21.87 -3.52
CA LEU A 306 -30.50 -21.30 -3.46
C LEU A 306 -29.68 -21.75 -4.66
N THR A 307 -28.96 -20.82 -5.28
CA THR A 307 -28.16 -21.12 -6.47
C THR A 307 -26.81 -21.72 -6.06
N CYS A 308 -26.51 -22.92 -6.58
CA CYS A 308 -25.24 -23.59 -6.35
C CYS A 308 -24.65 -24.09 -7.67
N ALA A 309 -23.36 -23.86 -7.85
CA ALA A 309 -22.63 -24.22 -9.06
C ALA A 309 -22.11 -25.65 -9.04
N ILE A 310 -22.08 -26.23 -10.23
CA ILE A 310 -21.51 -27.55 -10.51
C ILE A 310 -20.18 -27.31 -11.21
N ALA A 311 -19.12 -27.87 -10.65
CA ALA A 311 -17.77 -27.70 -11.15
C ALA A 311 -16.92 -28.94 -10.87
N SER A 312 -15.80 -29.07 -11.58
CA SER A 312 -14.77 -30.08 -11.30
C SER A 312 -13.47 -29.40 -10.87
N PRO A 313 -12.73 -29.95 -9.88
CA PRO A 313 -11.48 -29.34 -9.43
C PRO A 313 -10.39 -29.46 -10.50
N ARG A 314 -9.53 -28.45 -10.59
CA ARG A 314 -8.28 -28.55 -11.36
C ARG A 314 -7.25 -29.40 -10.60
N GLU A 315 -6.27 -29.95 -11.32
CA GLU A 315 -5.22 -30.81 -10.74
C GLU A 315 -4.39 -30.13 -9.65
N ASP A 316 -4.18 -28.82 -9.77
CA ASP A 316 -3.41 -28.00 -8.83
C ASP A 316 -4.28 -27.27 -7.79
N ALA A 317 -5.57 -27.60 -7.71
CA ALA A 317 -6.49 -27.01 -6.77
C ALA A 317 -6.59 -27.81 -5.46
N LEU A 318 -6.58 -27.09 -4.34
CA LEU A 318 -6.90 -27.61 -3.02
C LEU A 318 -8.40 -27.49 -2.77
N VAL A 319 -9.11 -28.60 -2.74
CA VAL A 319 -10.54 -28.62 -2.35
C VAL A 319 -10.66 -28.72 -0.85
N GLU A 320 -11.15 -27.66 -0.22
CA GLU A 320 -11.26 -27.54 1.24
C GLU A 320 -12.59 -28.09 1.77
N ASN A 321 -13.68 -27.84 1.04
CA ASN A 321 -15.01 -28.35 1.37
C ASN A 321 -15.63 -29.00 0.14
N TRP A 322 -16.32 -30.11 0.36
CA TRP A 322 -17.02 -30.86 -0.68
C TRP A 322 -18.53 -30.83 -0.42
N ILE A 323 -19.28 -31.00 -1.49
CA ILE A 323 -20.74 -31.11 -1.48
C ILE A 323 -21.16 -32.33 -2.30
N GLU A 324 -22.20 -33.03 -1.86
CA GLU A 324 -22.83 -34.10 -2.61
C GLU A 324 -24.02 -33.56 -3.39
N PHE A 325 -24.03 -33.80 -4.70
CA PHE A 325 -25.15 -33.47 -5.56
C PHE A 325 -25.99 -34.73 -5.85
N PRO A 326 -27.33 -34.63 -5.78
CA PRO A 326 -28.21 -35.71 -6.22
C PRO A 326 -28.18 -35.85 -7.75
N GLU A 327 -28.24 -34.74 -8.48
CA GLU A 327 -28.12 -34.66 -9.94
C GLU A 327 -27.34 -33.39 -10.36
N PRO A 328 -26.28 -33.52 -11.19
CA PRO A 328 -25.60 -34.74 -11.57
C PRO A 328 -24.97 -35.43 -10.35
N THR A 329 -25.21 -36.74 -10.19
CA THR A 329 -24.82 -37.47 -8.97
C THR A 329 -23.31 -37.46 -8.78
N GLY A 330 -22.86 -37.05 -7.59
CA GLY A 330 -21.45 -37.17 -7.22
C GLY A 330 -20.97 -36.09 -6.26
N ARG A 331 -19.74 -36.29 -5.80
CA ARG A 331 -19.04 -35.37 -4.90
C ARG A 331 -18.38 -34.27 -5.73
N ARG A 332 -18.73 -33.02 -5.46
CA ARG A 332 -18.22 -31.83 -6.17
C ARG A 332 -17.56 -30.86 -5.19
N PRO A 333 -16.60 -30.04 -5.64
CA PRO A 333 -16.00 -29.00 -4.81
C PRO A 333 -17.07 -27.98 -4.40
N TYR A 334 -17.06 -27.57 -3.14
CA TYR A 334 -17.86 -26.46 -2.64
C TYR A 334 -17.00 -25.23 -2.36
N ILE A 335 -15.87 -25.42 -1.66
CA ILE A 335 -14.81 -24.41 -1.53
C ILE A 335 -13.53 -25.03 -2.10
N ALA A 336 -12.94 -24.36 -3.08
CA ALA A 336 -11.68 -24.74 -3.67
C ALA A 336 -10.72 -23.54 -3.71
N ARG A 337 -9.42 -23.81 -3.61
CA ARG A 337 -8.36 -22.80 -3.61
C ARG A 337 -7.27 -23.19 -4.56
N ARG A 338 -6.64 -22.19 -5.17
CA ARG A 338 -5.49 -22.38 -6.04
C ARG A 338 -4.51 -21.24 -5.85
N GLY A 339 -3.23 -21.57 -5.67
CA GLY A 339 -2.17 -20.57 -5.65
C GLY A 339 -1.96 -19.98 -7.04
N TYR A 340 -1.80 -18.67 -7.13
CA TYR A 340 -1.49 -17.98 -8.38
C TYR A 340 -0.42 -16.91 -8.10
N GLY A 341 0.81 -17.18 -8.54
CA GLY A 341 1.99 -16.47 -8.04
C GLY A 341 2.15 -16.68 -6.52
N CYS A 342 2.37 -15.57 -5.79
CA CYS A 342 2.40 -15.55 -4.33
C CYS A 342 1.02 -15.39 -3.68
N GLY A 343 -0.05 -15.16 -4.46
CA GLY A 343 -1.41 -15.00 -3.95
C GLY A 343 -2.26 -16.25 -4.10
N VAL A 344 -3.55 -16.10 -3.86
CA VAL A 344 -4.50 -17.21 -3.87
C VAL A 344 -5.84 -16.79 -4.46
N VAL A 345 -6.41 -17.69 -5.26
CA VAL A 345 -7.78 -17.60 -5.74
C VAL A 345 -8.62 -18.63 -5.01
N THR A 346 -9.64 -18.18 -4.29
CA THR A 346 -10.62 -19.02 -3.61
C THR A 346 -11.93 -18.94 -4.36
N TRP A 347 -12.54 -20.09 -4.63
CA TRP A 347 -13.84 -20.17 -5.26
C TRP A 347 -14.82 -20.84 -4.30
N ILE A 348 -16.03 -20.30 -4.23
CA ILE A 348 -17.15 -20.90 -3.50
C ILE A 348 -18.31 -21.13 -4.49
N GLY A 349 -18.84 -22.35 -4.47
CA GLY A 349 -19.92 -22.76 -5.37
C GLY A 349 -21.29 -22.21 -5.00
N GLN A 350 -21.43 -21.44 -3.93
CA GLN A 350 -22.70 -20.80 -3.53
C GLN A 350 -22.69 -19.33 -3.96
N ASP A 351 -23.83 -18.87 -4.46
CA ASP A 351 -24.05 -17.44 -4.70
C ASP A 351 -24.25 -16.72 -3.36
N LEU A 352 -23.26 -15.95 -2.92
CA LEU A 352 -23.29 -15.16 -1.69
C LEU A 352 -24.05 -13.83 -1.83
N SER A 353 -24.37 -13.42 -3.06
CA SER A 353 -25.17 -12.22 -3.37
C SER A 353 -26.68 -12.49 -3.35
N GLU A 354 -27.10 -13.73 -3.15
CA GLU A 354 -28.50 -14.13 -3.23
C GLU A 354 -29.36 -13.45 -2.14
N ALA A 355 -30.47 -12.82 -2.58
CA ALA A 355 -31.33 -12.03 -1.69
C ALA A 355 -31.96 -12.85 -0.56
N ALA A 356 -32.16 -14.15 -0.75
CA ALA A 356 -32.65 -15.06 0.29
C ALA A 356 -31.67 -15.16 1.46
N LEU A 357 -30.36 -15.27 1.16
CA LEU A 357 -29.31 -15.28 2.18
C LEU A 357 -29.24 -13.95 2.91
N ALA A 358 -29.25 -12.84 2.17
CA ALA A 358 -29.22 -11.51 2.76
C ALA A 358 -30.42 -11.26 3.67
N SER A 359 -31.65 -11.55 3.23
CA SER A 359 -32.85 -11.21 4.00
C SER A 359 -33.08 -12.07 5.26
N GLN A 360 -32.70 -13.34 5.24
CA GLN A 360 -33.09 -14.30 6.29
C GLN A 360 -32.01 -14.50 7.36
N VAL A 361 -30.73 -14.41 7.01
CA VAL A 361 -29.61 -14.70 7.93
C VAL A 361 -28.60 -13.56 7.98
N ARG A 362 -28.54 -12.86 9.12
CA ARG A 362 -27.67 -11.69 9.37
C ARG A 362 -26.46 -12.00 10.26
N ALA A 363 -26.48 -13.11 10.99
CA ALA A 363 -25.43 -13.53 11.93
C ALA A 363 -24.83 -14.89 11.55
N GLY A 364 -23.64 -15.21 12.02
CA GLY A 364 -22.84 -16.39 11.64
C GLY A 364 -21.97 -16.18 10.39
N TRP A 365 -22.06 -15.02 9.74
CA TRP A 365 -21.28 -14.69 8.54
C TRP A 365 -19.80 -14.46 8.86
N VAL A 366 -19.47 -14.04 10.08
CA VAL A 366 -18.08 -13.94 10.53
C VAL A 366 -17.33 -15.26 10.36
N ASN A 367 -17.99 -16.40 10.61
CA ASN A 367 -17.41 -17.74 10.44
C ASN A 367 -17.20 -18.09 8.97
N VAL A 368 -18.17 -17.73 8.11
CA VAL A 368 -18.09 -17.92 6.65
C VAL A 368 -16.91 -17.11 6.10
N TRP A 369 -16.82 -15.82 6.44
CA TRP A 369 -15.73 -14.96 5.97
C TRP A 369 -14.38 -15.40 6.51
N THR A 370 -14.28 -15.72 7.81
CA THR A 370 -13.06 -16.29 8.43
C THR A 370 -12.59 -17.51 7.64
N ARG A 371 -13.52 -18.40 7.27
CA ARG A 371 -13.23 -19.57 6.46
C ARG A 371 -12.76 -19.19 5.06
N LEU A 372 -13.47 -18.35 4.32
CA LEU A 372 -13.14 -17.96 2.95
C LEU A 372 -11.78 -17.24 2.85
N PHE A 373 -11.50 -16.32 3.77
CA PHE A 373 -10.21 -15.64 3.87
C PHE A 373 -9.07 -16.54 4.43
N ASP A 374 -9.37 -17.76 4.91
CA ASP A 374 -8.45 -18.64 5.69
C ASP A 374 -7.81 -17.94 6.89
N LEU A 375 -8.58 -17.04 7.54
CA LEU A 375 -8.14 -16.38 8.77
C LEU A 375 -8.03 -17.42 9.89
N ARG A 376 -7.08 -17.18 10.79
CA ARG A 376 -6.83 -18.03 11.98
C ARG A 376 -7.64 -17.59 13.19
N ASP A 377 -8.59 -16.69 12.98
CA ASP A 377 -9.44 -16.12 14.01
C ASP A 377 -10.36 -17.17 14.64
N GLN A 378 -10.76 -16.91 15.87
CA GLN A 378 -11.75 -17.66 16.61
C GLN A 378 -12.92 -16.74 17.00
N PRO A 379 -13.66 -16.23 16.01
CA PRO A 379 -14.65 -15.19 16.25
C PRO A 379 -15.76 -15.68 17.19
N VAL A 380 -16.12 -14.82 18.14
CA VAL A 380 -17.34 -14.93 18.94
C VAL A 380 -18.03 -13.57 18.88
N ALA A 381 -19.27 -13.54 18.37
CA ALA A 381 -19.96 -12.31 18.02
C ALA A 381 -21.30 -12.15 18.76
N GLY A 382 -21.65 -10.90 19.05
CA GLY A 382 -22.95 -10.46 19.56
C GLY A 382 -23.42 -11.26 20.77
N ASP A 383 -24.68 -11.71 20.73
CA ASP A 383 -25.35 -12.41 21.82
C ASP A 383 -24.74 -13.78 22.19
N ALA A 384 -23.78 -14.27 21.40
CA ALA A 384 -23.07 -15.52 21.71
C ALA A 384 -21.94 -15.32 22.74
N ILE A 385 -21.58 -14.08 23.04
CA ILE A 385 -20.49 -13.72 23.95
C ILE A 385 -20.90 -13.95 25.40
N THR A 386 -20.03 -14.62 26.15
CA THR A 386 -20.18 -14.91 27.59
C THR A 386 -19.04 -14.28 28.39
N PRO A 387 -19.21 -14.06 29.71
CA PRO A 387 -18.14 -13.50 30.54
C PRO A 387 -16.80 -14.27 30.46
N ALA A 388 -16.85 -15.59 30.31
CA ALA A 388 -15.66 -16.43 30.14
C ALA A 388 -14.92 -16.17 28.81
N ASP A 389 -15.62 -15.75 27.75
CA ASP A 389 -15.00 -15.40 26.47
C ASP A 389 -14.23 -14.08 26.61
N THR A 390 -14.78 -13.11 27.35
CA THR A 390 -14.10 -11.83 27.64
C THR A 390 -12.81 -12.04 28.43
N GLU A 391 -12.79 -13.02 29.35
CA GLU A 391 -11.56 -13.42 30.05
C GLU A 391 -10.56 -14.15 29.15
N SER A 392 -11.06 -14.94 28.18
CA SER A 392 -10.22 -15.71 27.24
C SER A 392 -9.61 -14.85 26.13
N TYR A 393 -10.28 -13.76 25.76
CA TYR A 393 -9.84 -12.79 24.77
C TYR A 393 -9.68 -11.41 25.41
N PRO A 394 -8.73 -11.24 26.35
CA PRO A 394 -8.49 -9.95 26.95
C PRO A 394 -8.03 -8.96 25.89
N THR A 395 -8.40 -7.69 26.05
CA THR A 395 -7.87 -6.62 25.21
C THR A 395 -6.35 -6.60 25.36
N ALA A 396 -5.64 -6.89 24.27
CA ALA A 396 -4.19 -6.86 24.20
C ALA A 396 -3.75 -5.97 23.05
N SER A 397 -2.70 -5.20 23.28
CA SER A 397 -2.08 -4.37 22.25
C SER A 397 -1.48 -5.29 21.17
N GLY A 398 -1.67 -4.92 19.90
CA GLY A 398 -1.04 -5.64 18.79
C GLY A 398 0.49 -5.65 18.90
N VAL A 399 1.13 -6.70 18.39
CA VAL A 399 2.61 -6.73 18.29
C VAL A 399 3.02 -6.01 17.01
N ASP A 400 3.57 -4.81 17.17
CA ASP A 400 4.07 -4.03 16.05
C ASP A 400 5.56 -4.31 15.78
N LEU A 401 5.85 -4.86 14.60
CA LEU A 401 7.21 -5.14 14.15
C LEU A 401 7.85 -3.96 13.40
N GLY A 402 7.07 -2.98 12.94
CA GLY A 402 7.51 -1.82 12.17
C GLY A 402 8.70 -1.09 12.77
N PRO A 403 8.70 -0.73 14.08
CA PRO A 403 9.82 -0.04 14.71
C PRO A 403 11.12 -0.84 14.70
N SER A 404 11.03 -2.17 14.75
CA SER A 404 12.20 -3.06 14.73
C SER A 404 12.80 -3.15 13.32
N LEU A 405 11.96 -3.13 12.29
CA LEU A 405 12.39 -3.13 10.89
C LEU A 405 13.06 -1.79 10.48
N ILE A 406 12.54 -0.66 10.97
CA ILE A 406 13.06 0.68 10.62
C ILE A 406 14.42 0.96 11.28
N ARG A 407 14.65 0.51 12.54
CA ARG A 407 15.91 0.79 13.27
C ARG A 407 17.17 0.29 12.55
N GLY A 408 17.06 -0.75 11.73
CA GLY A 408 18.19 -1.28 10.95
C GLY A 408 18.65 -0.36 9.81
N LEU A 409 17.80 0.55 9.36
CA LEU A 409 18.05 1.41 8.19
C LEU A 409 18.95 2.61 8.52
N GLN A 410 18.91 3.10 9.77
CA GLN A 410 19.66 4.29 10.21
C GLN A 410 21.06 3.95 10.75
N SER A 411 22.10 4.62 10.25
CA SER A 411 23.47 4.52 10.79
C SER A 411 23.68 5.50 11.96
N GLY A 412 22.93 5.34 13.05
CA GLY A 412 23.02 6.24 14.23
C GLY A 412 24.40 6.33 14.88
N ALA A 413 25.23 5.29 14.73
CA ALA A 413 26.55 5.21 15.37
C ALA A 413 27.56 6.29 14.89
N ARG A 414 27.43 6.80 13.66
CA ARG A 414 28.40 7.78 13.12
C ARG A 414 28.16 9.19 13.58
N VAL A 415 26.90 9.61 13.70
CA VAL A 415 26.57 10.97 14.17
C VAL A 415 27.10 11.19 15.58
N GLY A 416 26.90 10.22 16.49
CA GLY A 416 27.44 10.27 17.85
C GLY A 416 28.98 10.33 17.89
N LEU A 417 29.65 9.55 17.03
CA LEU A 417 31.11 9.57 16.92
C LEU A 417 31.63 10.92 16.40
N PHE A 418 30.97 11.53 15.42
CA PHE A 418 31.37 12.84 14.90
C PHE A 418 31.15 13.96 15.90
N ILE A 419 30.03 13.96 16.63
CA ILE A 419 29.79 14.93 17.71
C ILE A 419 30.87 14.78 18.78
N THR A 420 31.18 13.54 19.18
CA THR A 420 32.22 13.27 20.18
C THR A 420 33.59 13.73 19.70
N LEU A 421 33.95 13.43 18.44
CA LEU A 421 35.20 13.86 17.84
C LEU A 421 35.29 15.39 17.76
N ALA A 422 34.21 16.07 17.38
CA ALA A 422 34.15 17.53 17.33
C ALA A 422 34.31 18.15 18.73
N VAL A 423 33.65 17.59 19.75
CA VAL A 423 33.80 18.03 21.15
C VAL A 423 35.23 17.83 21.64
N VAL A 424 35.81 16.65 21.42
CA VAL A 424 37.20 16.34 21.80
C VAL A 424 38.18 17.29 21.09
N PHE A 425 37.97 17.53 19.79
CA PHE A 425 38.78 18.46 19.01
C PHE A 425 38.66 19.90 19.53
N PHE A 426 37.44 20.35 19.85
CA PHE A 426 37.21 21.70 20.39
C PHE A 426 37.86 21.88 21.76
N VAL A 427 37.72 20.90 22.66
CA VAL A 427 38.37 20.91 23.97
C VAL A 427 39.88 20.88 23.82
N GLY A 428 40.42 20.03 22.94
CA GLY A 428 41.85 19.96 22.64
C GLY A 428 42.40 21.28 22.09
N TYR A 429 41.69 21.88 21.13
CA TYR A 429 42.03 23.20 20.59
C TYR A 429 42.03 24.27 21.67
N TRP A 430 40.99 24.33 22.51
CA TRP A 430 40.88 25.32 23.58
C TRP A 430 42.04 25.20 24.59
N LEU A 431 42.37 23.97 24.99
CA LEU A 431 43.50 23.70 25.90
C LEU A 431 44.86 24.06 25.29
N ILE A 432 45.08 23.75 24.01
CA ILE A 432 46.36 24.03 23.34
C ILE A 432 46.50 25.52 23.00
N ALA A 433 45.46 26.13 22.42
CA ALA A 433 45.48 27.51 21.98
C ALA A 433 45.52 28.50 23.15
N GLY A 434 44.83 28.19 24.27
CA GLY A 434 44.79 29.03 25.46
C GLY A 434 45.90 28.67 26.47
N PRO A 435 45.59 27.86 27.52
CA PRO A 435 46.53 27.58 28.60
C PRO A 435 47.87 26.99 28.14
N GLY A 436 47.84 26.04 27.19
CA GLY A 436 49.01 25.34 26.71
C GLY A 436 50.03 26.25 26.03
N SER A 437 49.58 27.06 25.07
CA SER A 437 50.45 28.02 24.36
C SER A 437 51.03 29.06 25.31
N PHE A 438 50.22 29.56 26.26
CA PHE A 438 50.66 30.55 27.24
C PHE A 438 51.69 29.99 28.22
N LEU A 439 51.44 28.81 28.82
CA LEU A 439 52.37 28.16 29.74
C LEU A 439 53.69 27.80 29.06
N ALA A 440 53.65 27.31 27.81
CA ALA A 440 54.84 27.01 27.02
C ALA A 440 55.68 28.27 26.75
N LEU A 441 55.05 29.40 26.42
CA LEU A 441 55.74 30.67 26.21
C LEU A 441 56.22 31.33 27.50
N ALA A 442 55.47 31.19 28.59
CA ALA A 442 55.83 31.68 29.93
C ALA A 442 57.07 30.96 30.46
N SER A 443 57.14 29.63 30.32
CA SER A 443 58.32 28.84 30.70
C SER A 443 59.59 29.25 29.92
N ARG A 444 59.43 29.80 28.72
CA ARG A 444 60.53 30.29 27.85
C ARG A 444 60.73 31.80 27.90
N ARG A 445 60.05 32.53 28.79
CA ARG A 445 60.07 34.00 28.93
C ARG A 445 59.78 34.77 27.62
N ARG A 446 58.98 34.20 26.70
CA ARG A 446 58.61 34.82 25.40
C ARG A 446 57.13 35.14 25.30
N THR A 447 56.54 35.69 26.37
CA THR A 447 55.10 35.94 26.46
C THR A 447 54.56 36.97 25.46
N HIS A 448 55.40 37.85 24.92
CA HIS A 448 55.02 38.82 23.89
C HIS A 448 54.62 38.18 22.54
N LEU A 449 54.99 36.89 22.31
CA LEU A 449 54.64 36.15 21.08
C LEU A 449 53.33 35.37 21.20
N SER A 450 52.57 35.52 22.29
CA SER A 450 51.32 34.77 22.52
C SER A 450 50.32 34.89 21.37
N TRP A 451 50.15 36.09 20.82
CA TRP A 451 49.28 36.33 19.66
C TRP A 451 49.70 35.54 18.41
N PHE A 452 51.01 35.44 18.14
CA PHE A 452 51.52 34.67 17.00
C PHE A 452 51.40 33.16 17.21
N ALA A 453 51.64 32.67 18.44
CA ALA A 453 51.46 31.26 18.77
C ALA A 453 49.98 30.86 18.67
N PHE A 454 49.06 31.71 19.13
CA PHE A 454 47.63 31.51 18.96
C PHE A 454 47.24 31.43 17.48
N ALA A 455 47.70 32.39 16.66
CA ALA A 455 47.44 32.39 15.22
C ALA A 455 47.99 31.13 14.53
N ALA A 456 49.20 30.68 14.88
CA ALA A 456 49.79 29.46 14.35
C ALA A 456 48.99 28.21 14.72
N VAL A 457 48.54 28.11 15.97
CA VAL A 457 47.66 27.00 16.42
C VAL A 457 46.32 27.03 15.70
N ALA A 458 45.73 28.21 15.49
CA ALA A 458 44.47 28.35 14.76
C ALA A 458 44.59 27.89 13.30
N VAL A 459 45.68 28.25 12.61
CA VAL A 459 45.96 27.79 11.24
C VAL A 459 46.16 26.28 11.20
N ALA A 460 46.97 25.72 12.11
CA ALA A 460 47.20 24.29 12.20
C ALA A 460 45.91 23.51 12.49
N ALA A 461 45.08 24.00 13.42
CA ALA A 461 43.79 23.42 13.73
C ALA A 461 42.86 23.47 12.51
N THR A 462 42.81 24.59 11.78
CA THR A 462 41.98 24.72 10.57
C THR A 462 42.41 23.72 9.48
N LEU A 463 43.72 23.58 9.24
CA LEU A 463 44.26 22.60 8.31
C LEU A 463 43.94 21.16 8.73
N LEU A 464 44.05 20.87 10.03
CA LEU A 464 43.71 19.56 10.58
C LEU A 464 42.21 19.26 10.42
N THR A 465 41.34 20.24 10.66
CA THR A 465 39.88 20.09 10.44
C THR A 465 39.58 19.80 8.97
N VAL A 466 40.18 20.55 8.03
CA VAL A 466 40.01 20.32 6.59
C VAL A 466 40.48 18.92 6.20
N LEU A 467 41.60 18.46 6.75
CA LEU A 467 42.15 17.12 6.51
C LEU A 467 41.22 16.03 7.06
N VAL A 468 40.75 16.17 8.30
CA VAL A 468 39.82 15.23 8.95
C VAL A 468 38.50 15.16 8.19
N VAL A 469 37.92 16.30 7.79
CA VAL A 469 36.70 16.34 6.98
C VAL A 469 36.92 15.62 5.65
N LYS A 470 38.04 15.87 4.96
CA LYS A 470 38.34 15.21 3.68
C LYS A 470 38.59 13.71 3.81
N LEU A 471 39.21 13.24 4.89
CA LEU A 471 39.57 11.84 5.06
C LEU A 471 38.47 11.00 5.71
N VAL A 472 37.73 11.58 6.65
CA VAL A 472 36.76 10.84 7.50
C VAL A 472 35.33 11.02 7.02
N LEU A 473 34.93 12.22 6.57
CA LEU A 473 33.55 12.47 6.15
C LEU A 473 33.29 12.13 4.68
N ARG A 474 34.30 12.17 3.80
CA ARG A 474 34.15 11.88 2.36
C ARG A 474 34.49 10.44 1.98
N GLY A 475 33.84 9.49 2.63
CA GLY A 475 33.92 8.06 2.28
C GLY A 475 33.15 7.69 0.99
N PRO A 476 33.16 6.41 0.58
CA PRO A 476 32.24 5.93 -0.45
C PRO A 476 30.77 6.02 0.04
N PRO A 477 29.79 6.08 -0.87
CA PRO A 477 28.38 5.94 -0.52
C PRO A 477 28.12 4.61 0.22
N GLU A 478 27.16 4.61 1.14
CA GLU A 478 26.79 3.41 1.89
C GLU A 478 25.31 3.13 1.80
N LEU A 479 24.98 1.87 1.56
CA LEU A 479 23.62 1.36 1.47
C LEU A 479 23.35 0.42 2.64
N ARG A 480 22.28 0.68 3.39
CA ARG A 480 21.71 -0.25 4.37
C ARG A 480 20.30 -0.56 3.97
N HIS A 481 19.96 -1.84 3.81
CA HIS A 481 18.64 -2.22 3.33
C HIS A 481 18.08 -3.41 4.09
N LEU A 482 16.75 -3.46 4.12
CA LEU A 482 15.95 -4.62 4.44
C LEU A 482 15.12 -4.95 3.21
N SER A 483 15.29 -6.16 2.68
CA SER A 483 14.57 -6.61 1.49
C SER A 483 13.69 -7.81 1.82
N LEU A 484 12.39 -7.66 1.59
CA LEU A 484 11.45 -8.77 1.61
C LEU A 484 11.34 -9.33 0.18
N VAL A 485 11.81 -10.55 0.00
CA VAL A 485 11.74 -11.27 -1.28
C VAL A 485 10.63 -12.30 -1.18
N ARG A 486 9.66 -12.23 -2.10
CA ARG A 486 8.60 -13.21 -2.26
C ARG A 486 8.75 -13.84 -3.64
N GLY A 487 8.85 -15.16 -3.70
CA GLY A 487 8.97 -15.91 -4.95
C GLY A 487 7.92 -17.00 -5.01
N ASP A 488 7.44 -17.29 -6.22
CA ASP A 488 6.51 -18.38 -6.48
C ASP A 488 7.24 -19.61 -7.09
N ARG A 489 6.47 -20.58 -7.61
CA ARG A 489 7.03 -21.78 -8.25
C ARG A 489 7.52 -21.54 -9.69
N THR A 490 7.18 -20.40 -10.31
CA THR A 490 7.41 -20.09 -11.73
C THR A 490 8.67 -19.25 -11.98
N ASP A 491 9.53 -19.12 -10.96
CA ASP A 491 10.73 -18.25 -10.92
C ASP A 491 10.40 -16.75 -10.95
N GLU A 492 9.13 -16.37 -10.92
CA GLU A 492 8.72 -14.97 -10.75
C GLU A 492 8.69 -14.62 -9.26
N GLY A 493 9.07 -13.38 -8.95
CA GLY A 493 9.05 -12.87 -7.61
C GLY A 493 8.87 -11.37 -7.52
N THR A 494 8.54 -10.92 -6.33
CA THR A 494 8.43 -9.51 -5.97
C THR A 494 9.36 -9.21 -4.81
N ILE A 495 10.05 -8.09 -4.91
CA ILE A 495 10.99 -7.60 -3.91
C ILE A 495 10.49 -6.24 -3.44
N VAL A 496 10.32 -6.10 -2.13
CA VAL A 496 10.14 -4.80 -1.48
C VAL A 496 11.38 -4.53 -0.65
N ALA A 497 12.16 -3.53 -1.05
CA ALA A 497 13.40 -3.14 -0.40
C ALA A 497 13.24 -1.76 0.24
N ARG A 498 13.39 -1.70 1.56
CA ARG A 498 13.47 -0.44 2.31
C ARG A 498 14.92 -0.18 2.62
N PHE A 499 15.43 1.00 2.32
CA PHE A 499 16.85 1.27 2.45
C PHE A 499 17.17 2.71 2.84
N GLY A 500 18.21 2.85 3.65
CA GLY A 500 18.90 4.11 3.91
C GLY A 500 20.15 4.20 3.01
N LEU A 501 20.23 5.27 2.23
CA LEU A 501 21.36 5.56 1.36
C LEU A 501 22.10 6.79 1.90
N TYR A 502 23.35 6.60 2.30
CA TYR A 502 24.25 7.67 2.71
C TYR A 502 25.12 8.09 1.54
N ILE A 503 25.07 9.36 1.15
CA ILE A 503 25.97 9.93 0.14
C ILE A 503 26.68 11.15 0.74
N PRO A 504 28.01 11.10 0.96
CA PRO A 504 28.78 12.20 1.54
C PRO A 504 29.13 13.29 0.51
N ARG A 505 28.13 13.69 -0.27
CA ARG A 505 28.21 14.76 -1.28
C ARG A 505 26.92 15.55 -1.27
N ASP A 506 27.04 16.83 -1.57
CA ASP A 506 25.89 17.72 -1.70
C ASP A 506 25.45 17.79 -3.16
N GLY A 507 24.15 18.00 -3.38
CA GLY A 507 23.54 18.15 -4.71
C GLY A 507 22.70 16.96 -5.13
N GLU A 508 22.16 17.02 -6.35
CA GLU A 508 21.29 15.97 -6.89
C GLU A 508 22.07 14.69 -7.19
N GLN A 509 21.55 13.57 -6.70
CA GLN A 509 22.09 12.25 -6.95
C GLN A 509 21.01 11.41 -7.62
N GLN A 510 21.38 10.74 -8.71
CA GLN A 510 20.49 9.83 -9.42
C GLN A 510 20.59 8.44 -8.81
N ILE A 511 19.42 7.88 -8.50
CA ILE A 511 19.24 6.53 -8.00
C ILE A 511 18.43 5.80 -9.06
N GLU A 512 18.92 4.65 -9.49
CA GLU A 512 18.30 3.86 -10.55
C GLU A 512 18.04 2.44 -10.03
N ILE A 513 16.87 1.91 -10.38
CA ILE A 513 16.56 0.50 -10.21
C ILE A 513 16.26 -0.15 -11.56
N PRO A 514 16.68 -1.43 -11.75
CA PRO A 514 16.43 -2.13 -13.00
C PRO A 514 14.95 -2.18 -13.36
N PRO A 515 14.60 -2.24 -14.66
CA PRO A 515 13.22 -2.44 -15.08
C PRO A 515 12.67 -3.76 -14.52
N ALA A 516 11.37 -3.77 -14.28
CA ALA A 516 10.66 -4.97 -13.87
C ALA A 516 10.60 -5.94 -15.06
N SER A 517 10.60 -7.24 -14.78
CA SER A 517 10.56 -8.28 -15.82
C SER A 517 9.34 -9.18 -15.60
N GLY A 518 8.21 -8.83 -16.21
CA GLY A 518 6.95 -9.57 -16.07
C GLY A 518 5.76 -8.77 -16.58
N GLU A 519 4.66 -9.45 -16.91
CA GLU A 519 3.43 -8.80 -17.39
C GLU A 519 2.92 -7.77 -16.37
N SER A 520 2.72 -6.53 -16.83
CA SER A 520 2.17 -5.42 -16.04
C SER A 520 2.89 -5.19 -14.70
N SER A 521 4.19 -5.52 -14.68
CA SER A 521 5.08 -5.28 -13.57
C SER A 521 5.79 -3.94 -13.75
N VAL A 522 5.99 -3.22 -12.65
CA VAL A 522 6.57 -1.88 -12.67
C VAL A 522 7.55 -1.79 -11.53
N SER A 523 8.78 -1.38 -11.84
CA SER A 523 9.80 -1.04 -10.85
C SER A 523 9.55 0.36 -10.35
N ILE A 524 9.60 0.53 -9.03
CA ILE A 524 9.24 1.78 -8.38
C ILE A 524 10.30 2.15 -7.36
N LEU A 525 10.65 3.42 -7.35
CA LEU A 525 11.49 4.05 -6.37
C LEU A 525 10.75 5.25 -5.77
N SER A 526 10.51 5.21 -4.47
CA SER A 526 9.76 6.24 -3.77
C SER A 526 10.45 6.63 -2.45
N PRO A 527 10.10 7.79 -1.86
CA PRO A 527 10.47 8.10 -0.49
C PRO A 527 9.98 6.99 0.45
N LEU A 528 10.70 6.70 1.54
CA LEU A 528 10.30 5.64 2.46
C LEU A 528 8.96 5.99 3.14
N PRO A 529 7.89 5.22 2.91
CA PRO A 529 6.69 5.33 3.71
C PRO A 529 6.93 4.73 5.10
N VAL A 530 6.55 5.45 6.15
CA VAL A 530 6.54 4.95 7.52
C VAL A 530 5.15 5.19 8.09
N HIS A 531 4.63 4.26 8.89
CA HIS A 531 3.33 4.47 9.51
C HIS A 531 3.38 5.69 10.45
N PRO A 532 2.35 6.57 10.48
CA PRO A 532 2.35 7.78 11.30
C PRO A 532 2.64 7.51 12.79
N MET A 533 2.18 6.37 13.33
CA MET A 533 2.43 5.97 14.72
C MET A 533 3.92 5.72 15.05
N HIS A 534 4.77 5.57 14.03
CA HIS A 534 6.21 5.34 14.18
C HIS A 534 7.05 6.59 13.99
N LEU A 535 6.41 7.68 13.58
CA LEU A 535 7.05 8.97 13.62
C LEU A 535 7.21 9.35 15.09
N ARG A 536 8.46 9.38 15.55
CA ARG A 536 8.80 10.15 16.75
C ARG A 536 8.70 11.61 16.36
N ASP A 537 8.33 12.50 17.30
CA ASP A 537 8.33 13.97 17.15
C ASP A 537 9.66 14.50 16.59
N ARG A 538 9.85 14.32 15.29
CA ARG A 538 11.00 14.72 14.49
C ARG A 538 10.50 15.79 13.54
N GLU A 539 9.87 16.83 14.08
CA GLU A 539 9.85 18.12 13.42
C GLU A 539 11.27 18.70 13.52
N LEU A 540 12.21 18.12 12.76
CA LEU A 540 13.41 18.83 12.42
C LEU A 540 12.98 19.87 11.40
N GLU A 541 12.86 21.12 11.85
CA GLU A 541 12.80 22.28 10.97
C GLU A 541 14.09 22.32 10.13
N SER A 542 14.11 21.59 9.02
CA SER A 542 15.24 21.63 8.09
C SER A 542 15.23 22.98 7.39
N VAL A 543 16.26 23.79 7.64
CA VAL A 543 16.48 25.03 6.88
C VAL A 543 16.81 24.66 5.44
N GLY A 544 15.97 25.09 4.50
CA GLY A 544 16.10 24.82 3.06
C GLY A 544 15.37 23.54 2.64
N LYS A 545 14.11 23.70 2.21
CA LYS A 545 13.31 22.63 1.59
C LYS A 545 13.76 22.48 0.15
N LEU A 546 14.21 21.28 -0.24
CA LEU A 546 14.47 20.95 -1.63
C LEU A 546 13.33 20.11 -2.18
N SER A 547 13.06 20.21 -3.48
CA SER A 547 12.02 19.41 -4.13
C SER A 547 12.64 18.40 -5.08
N TYR A 548 12.03 17.23 -5.21
CA TYR A 548 12.41 16.23 -6.20
C TYR A 548 11.19 15.53 -6.77
N THR A 549 11.31 15.03 -8.00
CA THR A 549 10.20 14.41 -8.74
C THR A 549 10.20 12.91 -8.56
N VAL A 550 9.06 12.35 -8.18
CA VAL A 550 8.79 10.91 -8.11
C VAL A 550 7.87 10.56 -9.30
N PRO A 551 8.37 9.91 -10.36
CA PRO A 551 7.54 9.56 -11.49
C PRO A 551 6.51 8.49 -11.11
N VAL A 552 5.23 8.77 -11.37
CA VAL A 552 4.17 7.76 -11.23
C VAL A 552 4.16 6.90 -12.48
N ARG A 553 4.61 5.66 -12.33
CA ARG A 553 4.78 4.74 -13.44
C ARG A 553 3.51 3.94 -13.71
N ASP A 554 3.12 3.90 -14.97
CA ASP A 554 2.02 3.07 -15.48
C ASP A 554 2.54 1.72 -16.01
N ALA A 555 1.64 0.75 -16.20
CA ALA A 555 2.00 -0.59 -16.70
C ALA A 555 2.66 -0.57 -18.09
N SER A 556 2.48 0.50 -18.87
CA SER A 556 3.12 0.75 -20.16
C SER A 556 4.47 1.47 -20.06
N SER A 557 4.96 1.77 -18.85
CA SER A 557 6.21 2.49 -18.66
C SER A 557 7.40 1.56 -18.92
N ASP A 558 8.05 1.74 -20.06
CA ASP A 558 9.28 1.02 -20.39
C ASP A 558 10.50 1.64 -19.70
N GLY A 559 11.52 0.81 -19.41
CA GLY A 559 12.83 1.26 -18.91
C GLY A 559 13.02 1.24 -17.38
N PRO A 560 14.24 1.54 -16.91
CA PRO A 560 14.56 1.61 -15.49
C PRO A 560 13.78 2.74 -14.81
N ASP A 561 13.56 2.63 -13.49
CA ASP A 561 13.03 3.74 -12.72
C ASP A 561 14.18 4.57 -12.16
N VAL A 562 14.12 5.89 -12.36
CA VAL A 562 15.20 6.82 -12.03
C VAL A 562 14.64 7.95 -11.17
N LEU A 563 15.25 8.14 -10.00
CA LEU A 563 14.92 9.20 -9.06
C LEU A 563 16.15 10.09 -8.85
N ALA A 564 16.02 11.39 -9.11
CA ALA A 564 17.04 12.38 -8.76
C ALA A 564 16.67 13.03 -7.43
N ALA A 565 17.37 12.66 -6.35
CA ALA A 565 17.10 13.18 -5.01
C ALA A 565 18.24 14.11 -4.53
N PRO A 566 17.92 15.20 -3.83
CA PRO A 566 18.93 16.11 -3.28
C PRO A 566 19.60 15.50 -2.05
N TYR A 567 20.92 15.54 -1.99
CA TYR A 567 21.69 15.15 -0.81
C TYR A 567 22.37 16.36 -0.16
N ARG A 568 22.50 16.29 1.17
CA ARG A 568 23.19 17.28 2.03
C ARG A 568 24.24 16.57 2.89
N SER A 569 25.01 15.68 2.27
CA SER A 569 25.96 14.81 2.97
C SER A 569 25.30 14.00 4.10
N SER A 570 24.07 13.55 3.86
CA SER A 570 23.16 12.92 4.82
C SER A 570 22.71 11.53 4.36
N VAL A 571 22.02 10.83 5.25
CA VAL A 571 21.25 9.62 4.88
C VAL A 571 19.89 10.07 4.37
N LYS A 572 19.43 9.49 3.26
CA LYS A 572 18.03 9.56 2.83
C LYS A 572 17.45 8.16 2.80
N GLU A 573 16.17 8.04 3.15
CA GLU A 573 15.46 6.76 3.23
C GLU A 573 14.46 6.61 2.08
N PHE A 574 14.53 5.47 1.39
CA PHE A 574 13.68 5.15 0.24
C PHE A 574 13.07 3.77 0.36
N GLU A 575 12.01 3.55 -0.40
CA GLU A 575 11.48 2.23 -0.72
C GLU A 575 11.64 1.97 -2.22
N ALA A 576 12.18 0.81 -2.56
CA ALA A 576 12.17 0.27 -3.91
C ALA A 576 11.26 -0.96 -3.98
N ARG A 577 10.48 -1.04 -5.05
CA ARG A 577 9.71 -2.24 -5.39
C ARG A 577 10.13 -2.71 -6.76
N TRP A 578 10.37 -4.00 -6.86
CA TRP A 578 10.76 -4.65 -8.10
C TRP A 578 10.00 -5.95 -8.23
N ALA A 579 9.61 -6.29 -9.46
CA ALA A 579 9.00 -7.58 -9.76
C ALA A 579 9.64 -8.18 -11.01
N GLY A 580 9.88 -9.48 -10.95
CA GLY A 580 10.31 -10.25 -12.09
C GLY A 580 11.07 -11.50 -11.75
N LYS A 581 11.92 -11.98 -12.66
CA LYS A 581 12.55 -13.30 -12.52
C LYS A 581 13.63 -13.33 -11.43
N LEU A 582 13.46 -14.18 -10.43
CA LEU A 582 14.44 -14.38 -9.36
C LEU A 582 15.59 -15.28 -9.83
N SER A 583 16.81 -15.00 -9.34
CA SER A 583 17.98 -15.86 -9.57
C SER A 583 18.05 -16.94 -8.51
N GLY A 584 17.60 -18.15 -8.87
CA GLY A 584 17.59 -19.30 -7.96
C GLY A 584 16.36 -19.36 -7.04
N ARG A 585 16.08 -20.55 -6.51
CA ARG A 585 14.88 -20.82 -5.70
C ARG A 585 15.10 -21.97 -4.71
N ILE A 586 14.15 -22.14 -3.79
CA ILE A 586 14.03 -23.40 -3.04
C ILE A 586 13.36 -24.44 -3.94
N GLU A 587 14.05 -25.54 -4.17
CA GLU A 587 13.61 -26.63 -5.06
C GLU A 587 13.20 -27.87 -4.27
N GLY A 588 12.44 -28.74 -4.92
CA GLY A 588 11.99 -30.00 -4.34
C GLY A 588 10.52 -29.98 -3.95
N MET A 589 10.13 -30.94 -3.12
CA MET A 589 8.74 -31.14 -2.76
C MET A 589 8.67 -31.65 -1.32
N ALA A 590 7.74 -31.05 -0.58
CA ALA A 590 7.32 -31.45 0.74
C ALA A 590 5.86 -31.89 0.64
N ARG A 591 5.52 -33.04 1.24
CA ARG A 591 4.16 -33.57 1.32
C ARG A 591 3.83 -33.79 2.78
N ILE A 592 2.59 -33.51 3.15
CA ILE A 592 2.08 -33.85 4.47
C ILE A 592 1.72 -35.34 4.41
N ASP A 593 2.46 -36.20 5.11
CA ASP A 593 2.14 -37.63 5.17
C ASP A 593 1.26 -37.92 6.38
N PRO A 594 0.00 -38.38 6.18
CA PRO A 594 -0.91 -38.68 7.29
C PRO A 594 -0.44 -39.85 8.17
N ASN A 595 0.48 -40.69 7.70
CA ASN A 595 1.01 -41.83 8.44
C ASN A 595 2.20 -41.47 9.32
N ILE A 596 2.80 -40.29 9.15
CA ILE A 596 3.93 -39.85 9.95
C ILE A 596 3.45 -38.82 10.99
N ARG A 597 3.71 -39.11 12.26
CA ARG A 597 3.16 -38.34 13.38
C ARG A 597 3.80 -36.95 13.45
N ARG A 598 3.11 -35.95 12.89
CA ARG A 598 3.48 -34.52 12.77
C ARG A 598 4.38 -34.17 11.59
N ASP A 599 4.60 -35.04 10.61
CA ASP A 599 5.77 -34.85 9.75
C ASP A 599 5.43 -34.59 8.28
N ILE A 600 6.02 -33.49 7.80
CA ILE A 600 6.25 -33.27 6.38
C ILE A 600 7.29 -34.31 5.93
N ASP A 601 6.97 -35.07 4.90
CA ASP A 601 7.94 -35.90 4.18
C ASP A 601 8.40 -35.19 2.90
N GLY A 602 9.66 -35.40 2.54
CA GLY A 602 10.23 -34.87 1.31
C GLY A 602 11.55 -34.13 1.51
N ARG A 603 12.04 -33.55 0.42
CA ARG A 603 13.34 -32.88 0.37
C ARG A 603 13.17 -31.51 -0.27
N LEU A 604 13.62 -30.49 0.45
CA LEU A 604 13.80 -29.14 -0.08
C LEU A 604 15.30 -28.88 -0.23
N THR A 605 15.70 -28.33 -1.36
CA THR A 605 17.09 -27.99 -1.69
C THR A 605 17.19 -26.50 -1.91
N ASN A 606 18.14 -25.85 -1.24
CA ASN A 606 18.39 -24.43 -1.45
C ASN A 606 19.17 -24.20 -2.75
N GLY A 607 18.47 -23.79 -3.79
CA GLY A 607 19.03 -23.37 -5.08
C GLY A 607 19.12 -21.85 -5.25
N THR A 608 19.00 -21.05 -4.18
CA THR A 608 19.04 -19.57 -4.26
C THR A 608 20.45 -19.00 -4.44
N GLY A 609 21.50 -19.82 -4.29
CA GLY A 609 22.89 -19.37 -4.33
C GLY A 609 23.34 -18.58 -3.09
N LEU A 610 22.48 -18.45 -2.07
CA LEU A 610 22.77 -17.78 -0.80
C LEU A 610 22.76 -18.77 0.36
N ASP A 611 23.65 -18.59 1.33
CA ASP A 611 23.61 -19.37 2.58
C ASP A 611 22.44 -18.93 3.43
N LEU A 612 21.46 -19.81 3.62
CA LEU A 612 20.29 -19.55 4.45
C LEU A 612 20.65 -19.70 5.94
N LYS A 613 20.15 -18.78 6.76
CA LYS A 613 20.23 -18.82 8.22
C LYS A 613 18.80 -18.76 8.79
N ASP A 614 18.60 -19.37 9.95
CA ASP A 614 17.31 -19.39 10.66
C ASP A 614 16.15 -19.87 9.77
N VAL A 615 16.28 -21.10 9.28
CA VAL A 615 15.30 -21.69 8.36
C VAL A 615 14.13 -22.27 9.13
N TYR A 616 12.93 -21.76 8.84
CA TYR A 616 11.67 -22.24 9.41
C TYR A 616 10.75 -22.80 8.33
N ILE A 617 10.06 -23.90 8.63
CA ILE A 617 9.01 -24.47 7.78
C ILE A 617 7.69 -24.34 8.54
N ALA A 618 6.77 -23.55 8.01
CA ALA A 618 5.43 -23.38 8.55
C ALA A 618 4.42 -24.08 7.63
N TYR A 619 3.53 -24.89 8.22
CA TYR A 619 2.50 -25.64 7.50
C TYR A 619 1.25 -25.84 8.36
N LYS A 620 0.11 -26.02 7.70
CA LYS A 620 -1.17 -26.32 8.34
C LYS A 620 -1.43 -27.81 8.22
N THR A 621 -1.55 -28.51 9.35
CA THR A 621 -2.10 -29.87 9.36
C THR A 621 -3.63 -29.78 9.47
N PHE A 622 -4.36 -30.32 8.50
CA PHE A 622 -5.79 -30.55 8.68
C PHE A 622 -5.94 -31.70 9.67
N ARG A 623 -6.28 -31.41 10.93
CA ARG A 623 -6.94 -32.41 11.77
C ARG A 623 -8.37 -32.51 11.25
N GLY A 624 -8.68 -33.67 10.66
CA GLY A 624 -10.05 -34.03 10.29
C GLY A 624 -10.96 -34.10 11.50
#